data_AF-A0A2G6JUC5-F1
#
_entry.id   AF-A0A2G6JUC5-F1
#
_cell.length_a   1.000
_cell.length_b   1.000
_cell.length_c   1.000
_cell.angle_alpha   90.00
_cell.angle_beta   90.00
_cell.angle_gamma   90.00
#
_symmetry.space_group_name_H-M   'P 1'
#
loop_
_entity.id
_entity.type
_entity.pdbx_description
1 polymer ?
#
loop_
_entity_poly.entity_id
_entity_poly.type
_entity_poly.pdbx_seq_one_letter_code
_entity_poly.pdbx_strand_id
1 'polypeptide(L)'
;MPRHRTLIPLRWSDMDAFGHVNNVQFLRLIEDARVQLIYHHPDTPADHLMRYPRVVAHQQIDYLAPLSFRSAPVPIDVWVSTVGGASYDMCYEVLDDDGERPVVYARALTTMVHVDPKTGRPQRLTESERQEMSSWLDEPIPLRSRGPAK
;
A
#
# COMPACT_ATOMS: atom_id res chain seq x y z
N MET A 1 -2.67 -17.06 0.88
CA MET A 1 -1.72 -16.44 -0.06
C MET A 1 -1.23 -15.15 0.59
N PRO A 2 0.08 -14.85 0.58
CA PRO A 2 0.65 -13.72 1.33
C PRO A 2 0.31 -12.34 0.75
N ARG A 3 -0.23 -12.30 -0.49
CA ARG A 3 -0.77 -11.08 -1.10
C ARG A 3 -2.27 -11.02 -0.93
N HIS A 4 -2.78 -9.85 -0.55
CA HIS A 4 -4.20 -9.54 -0.55
C HIS A 4 -4.53 -8.70 -1.78
N ARG A 5 -5.52 -9.13 -2.56
CA ARG A 5 -6.06 -8.33 -3.66
C ARG A 5 -7.29 -7.59 -3.19
N THR A 6 -7.33 -6.28 -3.45
CA THR A 6 -8.48 -5.42 -3.22
C THR A 6 -8.89 -4.73 -4.51
N LEU A 7 -10.17 -4.35 -4.59
CA LEU A 7 -10.78 -3.67 -5.72
C LEU A 7 -11.17 -2.26 -5.27
N ILE A 8 -10.45 -1.25 -5.76
CA ILE A 8 -10.66 0.15 -5.36
C ILE A 8 -11.41 0.90 -6.46
N PRO A 9 -12.61 1.45 -6.18
CA PRO A 9 -13.36 2.21 -7.17
C PRO A 9 -12.66 3.55 -7.47
N LEU A 10 -12.60 3.91 -8.75
CA LEU A 10 -12.16 5.23 -9.18
C LEU A 10 -13.33 6.23 -9.13
N ARG A 11 -13.01 7.47 -8.79
CA ARG A 11 -13.92 8.61 -8.95
C ARG A 11 -13.58 9.32 -10.24
N TRP A 12 -14.59 9.85 -10.91
CA TRP A 12 -14.37 10.72 -12.08
C TRP A 12 -13.43 11.90 -11.73
N SER A 13 -13.55 12.44 -10.52
CA SER A 13 -12.72 13.52 -9.99
C SER A 13 -11.25 13.14 -9.75
N ASP A 14 -10.88 11.88 -9.89
CA ASP A 14 -9.49 11.45 -9.71
C ASP A 14 -8.64 11.78 -10.95
N MET A 15 -9.28 12.04 -12.09
CA MET A 15 -8.60 12.54 -13.29
C MET A 15 -8.26 14.02 -13.17
N ASP A 16 -7.15 14.41 -13.79
CA ASP A 16 -6.79 15.82 -13.99
C ASP A 16 -7.00 16.27 -15.45
N ALA A 17 -6.63 17.53 -15.72
CA ALA A 17 -6.80 18.15 -17.04
C ALA A 17 -6.00 17.48 -18.17
N PHE A 18 -5.05 16.58 -17.85
CA PHE A 18 -4.27 15.84 -18.83
C PHE A 18 -4.92 14.51 -19.25
N GLY A 19 -6.11 14.20 -18.73
CA GLY A 19 -6.91 13.06 -19.19
C GLY A 19 -6.50 11.71 -18.60
N HIS A 20 -5.74 11.70 -17.50
CA HIS A 20 -5.41 10.52 -16.73
C HIS A 20 -5.63 10.77 -15.23
N VAL A 21 -5.72 9.70 -14.45
CA VAL A 21 -5.73 9.74 -13.00
C VAL A 21 -4.49 10.49 -12.52
N ASN A 22 -4.71 11.49 -11.67
CA ASN A 22 -3.65 12.32 -11.17
C ASN A 22 -2.67 11.52 -10.29
N ASN A 23 -1.39 11.83 -10.36
CA ASN A 23 -0.34 11.13 -9.62
C ASN A 23 -0.57 11.09 -8.10
N VAL A 24 -1.18 12.13 -7.52
CA VAL A 24 -1.51 12.18 -6.08
C VAL A 24 -2.63 11.20 -5.73
N GLN A 25 -3.57 10.94 -6.64
CA GLN A 25 -4.68 10.02 -6.37
C GLN A 25 -4.20 8.57 -6.27
N PHE A 26 -3.14 8.18 -6.97
CA PHE A 26 -2.50 6.87 -6.76
C PHE A 26 -2.11 6.65 -5.29
N LEU A 27 -1.67 7.68 -4.58
CA LEU A 27 -1.33 7.57 -3.15
C LEU A 27 -2.57 7.28 -2.29
N ARG A 28 -3.73 7.83 -2.67
CA ARG A 28 -5.01 7.51 -2.02
C ARG A 28 -5.47 6.10 -2.32
N LEU A 29 -5.32 5.64 -3.57
CA LEU A 29 -5.70 4.28 -3.96
C LEU A 29 -4.92 3.23 -3.15
N ILE A 30 -3.60 3.38 -3.00
CA ILE A 30 -2.78 2.45 -2.21
C ILE A 30 -2.99 2.59 -0.70
N GLU A 31 -3.39 3.77 -0.22
CA GLU A 31 -3.83 3.97 1.17
C GLU A 31 -5.13 3.19 1.45
N ASP A 32 -6.15 3.35 0.61
CA ASP A 32 -7.40 2.60 0.72
C ASP A 32 -7.14 1.09 0.68
N ALA A 33 -6.26 0.65 -0.22
CA ALA A 33 -5.87 -0.75 -0.31
C ALA A 33 -5.19 -1.28 0.97
N ARG A 34 -4.28 -0.50 1.55
CA ARG A 34 -3.65 -0.82 2.85
C ARG A 34 -4.68 -0.91 3.95
N VAL A 35 -5.61 0.04 4.02
CA VAL A 35 -6.66 0.07 5.05
C VAL A 35 -7.54 -1.19 4.91
N GLN A 36 -7.89 -1.59 3.69
CA GLN A 36 -8.65 -2.82 3.48
C GLN A 36 -7.90 -4.10 3.90
N LEU A 37 -6.60 -4.21 3.66
CA LEU A 37 -5.80 -5.35 4.14
C LEU A 37 -5.88 -5.48 5.67
N ILE A 38 -5.83 -4.35 6.39
CA ILE A 38 -5.93 -4.33 7.86
C ILE A 38 -7.33 -4.77 8.33
N TYR A 39 -8.40 -4.40 7.61
CA TYR A 39 -9.77 -4.77 7.98
C TYR A 39 -10.18 -6.20 7.57
N HIS A 40 -9.57 -6.79 6.55
CA HIS A 40 -9.96 -8.12 6.03
C HIS A 40 -9.28 -9.29 6.74
N HIS A 41 -8.38 -9.05 7.70
CA HIS A 41 -7.77 -10.12 8.45
C HIS A 41 -8.77 -10.64 9.52
N PRO A 42 -9.20 -11.92 9.44
CA PRO A 42 -10.36 -12.44 10.19
C PRO A 42 -10.17 -12.42 11.71
N ASP A 43 -8.92 -12.39 12.19
CA ASP A 43 -8.59 -12.33 13.61
C ASP A 43 -8.25 -10.92 14.09
N THR A 44 -8.38 -9.90 13.23
CA THR A 44 -8.01 -8.52 13.58
C THR A 44 -9.19 -7.83 14.27
N PRO A 45 -9.08 -7.48 15.57
CA PRO A 45 -10.17 -6.84 16.30
C PRO A 45 -10.59 -5.52 15.65
N ALA A 46 -11.87 -5.17 15.73
CA ALA A 46 -12.41 -3.93 15.13
C ALA A 46 -11.73 -2.63 15.64
N ASP A 47 -11.05 -2.67 16.79
CA ASP A 47 -10.30 -1.55 17.38
C ASP A 47 -8.82 -1.47 16.95
N HIS A 48 -8.34 -2.38 16.08
CA HIS A 48 -6.92 -2.54 15.76
C HIS A 48 -6.29 -1.31 15.07
N LEU A 49 -7.04 -0.59 14.24
CA LEU A 49 -6.60 0.69 13.64
C LEU A 49 -6.54 1.84 14.66
N MET A 50 -7.41 1.81 15.68
CA MET A 50 -7.49 2.85 16.70
C MET A 50 -6.52 2.60 17.86
N ARG A 51 -6.12 1.35 18.09
CA ARG A 51 -5.15 0.98 19.13
C ARG A 51 -3.72 1.43 18.83
N TYR A 52 -3.36 1.50 17.56
CA TYR A 52 -1.96 1.58 17.14
C TYR A 52 -1.80 2.60 16.02
N PRO A 53 -1.54 3.89 16.33
CA PRO A 53 -1.27 4.86 15.29
C PRO A 53 -0.01 4.45 14.54
N ARG A 54 -0.14 4.37 13.22
CA ARG A 54 0.97 4.11 12.31
C ARG A 54 1.11 5.31 11.40
N VAL A 55 2.34 5.75 11.22
CA VAL A 55 2.64 6.88 10.35
C VAL A 55 3.41 6.38 9.14
N VAL A 56 3.18 7.02 7.99
CA VAL A 56 4.01 6.82 6.81
C VAL A 56 5.34 7.53 7.06
N ALA A 57 6.43 6.77 7.10
CA ALA A 57 7.78 7.31 7.26
C ALA A 57 8.49 7.49 5.92
N HIS A 58 8.18 6.65 4.94
CA HIS A 58 8.71 6.73 3.60
C HIS A 58 7.68 6.21 2.59
N GLN A 59 7.66 6.81 1.41
CA GLN A 59 6.83 6.34 0.31
C GLN A 59 7.58 6.53 -1.00
N GLN A 60 7.57 5.48 -1.82
CA GLN A 60 8.16 5.47 -3.15
C GLN A 60 7.12 4.90 -4.12
N ILE A 61 7.02 5.49 -5.31
CA ILE A 61 6.12 5.03 -6.37
C ILE A 61 6.79 5.21 -7.73
N ASP A 62 6.72 4.16 -8.54
CA ASP A 62 7.04 4.18 -9.96
C ASP A 62 5.75 4.13 -10.76
N TYR A 63 5.50 5.17 -11.56
CA TYR A 63 4.40 5.22 -12.52
C TYR A 63 4.87 4.60 -13.84
N LEU A 64 4.24 3.49 -14.24
CA LEU A 64 4.67 2.66 -15.37
C LEU A 64 3.78 2.83 -16.61
N ALA A 65 2.48 3.12 -16.39
CA ALA A 65 1.52 3.41 -17.45
C ALA A 65 0.44 4.40 -16.95
N PRO A 66 -0.14 5.25 -17.82
CA PRO A 66 -1.26 6.09 -17.44
C PRO A 66 -2.51 5.24 -17.16
N LEU A 67 -3.27 5.63 -16.15
CA LEU A 67 -4.58 5.07 -15.84
C LEU A 67 -5.65 6.11 -16.20
N SER A 68 -6.60 5.77 -17.04
CA SER A 68 -7.77 6.61 -17.33
C SER A 68 -8.95 6.19 -16.46
N PHE A 69 -9.94 7.07 -16.30
CA PHE A 69 -11.17 6.68 -15.62
C PHE A 69 -11.82 5.46 -16.27
N ARG A 70 -12.27 4.53 -15.43
CA ARG A 70 -13.04 3.35 -15.77
C ARG A 70 -14.09 3.13 -14.68
N SER A 71 -15.23 2.56 -15.06
CA SER A 71 -16.30 2.21 -14.11
C SER A 71 -15.95 0.98 -13.28
N ALA A 72 -15.20 0.03 -13.86
CA ALA A 72 -14.69 -1.12 -13.15
C ALA A 72 -13.64 -0.69 -12.10
N PRO A 73 -13.70 -1.20 -10.86
CA PRO A 73 -12.68 -0.95 -9.85
C PRO A 73 -11.27 -1.34 -10.32
N VAL A 74 -10.27 -0.67 -9.76
CA VAL A 74 -8.86 -0.98 -10.03
C VAL A 74 -8.39 -2.07 -9.07
N PRO A 75 -7.89 -3.21 -9.57
CA PRO A 75 -7.24 -4.21 -8.73
C PRO A 75 -5.92 -3.69 -8.17
N ILE A 76 -5.73 -3.85 -6.87
CA ILE A 76 -4.48 -3.55 -6.19
C ILE A 76 -4.07 -4.76 -5.37
N ASP A 77 -2.89 -5.29 -5.67
CA ASP A 77 -2.26 -6.30 -4.82
C ASP A 77 -1.42 -5.59 -3.75
N VAL A 78 -1.62 -5.98 -2.50
CA VAL A 78 -0.90 -5.43 -1.35
C VAL A 78 -0.33 -6.56 -0.49
N TRP A 79 0.91 -6.38 -0.05
CA TRP A 79 1.64 -7.33 0.81
C TRP A 79 2.71 -6.63 1.65
N VAL A 80 3.34 -7.37 2.56
CA VAL A 80 4.47 -6.89 3.37
C VAL A 80 5.76 -7.49 2.80
N SER A 81 6.82 -6.69 2.64
CA SER A 81 8.12 -7.20 2.16
C SER A 81 9.20 -7.25 3.23
N THR A 82 9.03 -6.51 4.33
CA THR A 82 9.98 -6.47 5.44
C THR A 82 9.28 -6.11 6.74
N VAL A 83 9.67 -6.77 7.84
CA VAL A 83 9.19 -6.46 9.20
C VAL A 83 10.38 -6.17 10.12
N GLY A 84 10.59 -4.89 10.42
CA GLY A 84 11.63 -4.39 11.32
C GLY A 84 11.23 -4.42 12.79
N GLY A 85 11.94 -3.65 13.62
CA GLY A 85 11.68 -3.56 15.06
C GLY A 85 10.42 -2.75 15.43
N ALA A 86 10.24 -1.61 14.76
CA ALA A 86 9.15 -0.66 14.96
C ALA A 86 8.51 -0.23 13.62
N SER A 87 8.91 -0.86 12.52
CA SER A 87 8.52 -0.49 11.16
C SER A 87 8.32 -1.71 10.30
N TYR A 88 7.62 -1.54 9.19
CA TYR A 88 7.46 -2.56 8.17
C TYR A 88 7.19 -1.90 6.82
N ASP A 89 7.57 -2.59 5.75
CA ASP A 89 7.40 -2.11 4.38
C ASP A 89 6.22 -2.81 3.72
N MET A 90 5.26 -2.02 3.26
CA MET A 90 4.14 -2.47 2.45
C MET A 90 4.41 -2.22 0.99
N CYS A 91 4.10 -3.20 0.15
CA CYS A 91 4.29 -3.16 -1.29
C CYS A 91 2.95 -3.20 -2.00
N TYR A 92 2.89 -2.54 -3.17
CA TYR A 92 1.66 -2.38 -3.93
C TYR A 92 1.92 -2.54 -5.43
N GLU A 93 1.11 -3.35 -6.11
CA GLU A 93 0.98 -3.34 -7.56
C GLU A 93 -0.44 -2.87 -7.92
N VAL A 94 -0.52 -1.76 -8.66
CA VAL A 94 -1.77 -1.24 -9.24
C VAL A 94 -1.90 -1.81 -10.64
N LEU A 95 -2.94 -2.60 -10.86
CA LEU A 95 -3.03 -3.51 -11.99
C LEU A 95 -4.22 -3.20 -12.89
N ASP A 96 -4.18 -3.77 -14.09
CA ASP A 96 -5.35 -4.05 -14.90
C ASP A 96 -5.52 -5.56 -15.06
N ASP A 97 -6.72 -6.07 -14.83
CA ASP A 97 -7.11 -7.46 -15.10
C ASP A 97 -8.06 -7.63 -16.30
N ASP A 98 -8.45 -6.54 -16.99
CA ASP A 98 -9.43 -6.56 -18.09
C ASP A 98 -8.85 -6.95 -19.46
N GLY A 99 -7.67 -7.60 -19.54
CA GLY A 99 -7.03 -7.92 -20.83
C GLY A 99 -6.16 -9.19 -20.86
N GLU A 100 -5.81 -9.63 -22.07
CA GLU A 100 -4.92 -10.81 -22.31
C GLU A 100 -3.52 -10.64 -21.70
N ARG A 101 -3.10 -9.39 -21.42
CA ARG A 101 -1.84 -9.07 -20.75
C ARG A 101 -2.12 -8.15 -19.56
N PRO A 102 -1.78 -8.55 -18.33
CA PRO A 102 -1.93 -7.69 -17.17
C PRO A 102 -1.05 -6.45 -17.33
N VAL A 103 -1.66 -5.27 -17.26
CA VAL A 103 -0.95 -4.00 -17.23
C VAL A 103 -0.63 -3.67 -15.78
N VAL A 104 0.62 -3.25 -15.51
CA VAL A 104 0.98 -2.67 -14.22
C VAL A 104 1.01 -1.17 -14.40
N TYR A 105 0.05 -0.45 -13.80
CA TYR A 105 -0.02 1.01 -13.84
C TYR A 105 1.04 1.65 -12.95
N ALA A 106 1.21 1.12 -11.75
CA ALA A 106 2.17 1.61 -10.79
C ALA A 106 2.67 0.51 -9.86
N ARG A 107 3.91 0.68 -9.40
CA ARG A 107 4.51 -0.06 -8.28
C ARG A 107 4.80 0.91 -7.15
N ALA A 108 4.47 0.55 -5.93
CA ALA A 108 4.75 1.41 -4.79
C ALA A 108 5.26 0.62 -3.59
N LEU A 109 5.99 1.32 -2.73
CA LEU A 109 6.39 0.88 -1.40
C LEU A 109 6.02 1.99 -0.41
N THR A 110 5.50 1.59 0.75
CA THR A 110 5.26 2.48 1.89
C THR A 110 5.87 1.87 3.14
N THR A 111 6.82 2.57 3.75
CA THR A 111 7.33 2.22 5.08
C THR A 111 6.39 2.80 6.13
N MET A 112 5.77 1.92 6.89
CA MET A 112 4.94 2.26 8.04
C MET A 112 5.76 2.16 9.31
N VAL A 113 5.60 3.11 10.22
CA VAL A 113 6.23 3.10 11.55
C VAL A 113 5.14 3.09 12.62
N HIS A 114 5.25 2.15 13.55
CA HIS A 114 4.42 2.09 14.74
C HIS A 114 4.91 3.12 15.75
N VAL A 115 4.00 3.98 16.24
CA VAL A 115 4.34 5.07 17.17
C VAL A 115 3.48 5.02 18.42
N ASP A 116 4.03 5.50 19.53
CA ASP A 116 3.26 5.75 20.74
C ASP A 116 2.35 6.98 20.52
N PRO A 117 1.02 6.87 20.65
CA PRO A 117 0.09 7.99 20.43
C PRO A 117 0.33 9.19 21.35
N LYS A 118 0.87 8.97 22.55
CA LYS A 118 1.11 10.03 23.54
C LYS A 118 2.39 10.80 23.26
N THR A 119 3.41 10.11 22.75
CA THR A 119 4.75 10.71 22.57
C THR A 119 5.13 10.97 21.12
N GLY A 120 4.43 10.36 20.16
CA GLY A 120 4.75 10.40 18.73
C GLY A 120 6.05 9.68 18.36
N ARG A 121 6.68 8.96 19.28
CA ARG A 121 7.97 8.29 19.06
C ARG A 121 7.77 6.86 18.55
N PRO A 122 8.71 6.32 17.74
CA PRO A 122 8.67 4.93 17.33
C PRO A 122 8.61 3.99 18.55
N GLN A 123 7.67 3.04 18.51
CA GLN A 123 7.51 2.01 19.53
C GLN A 123 7.68 0.64 18.87
N ARG A 124 8.33 -0.29 19.58
CA ARG A 124 8.56 -1.65 19.07
C ARG A 124 7.23 -2.36 18.86
N LEU A 125 7.14 -3.07 17.74
CA LEU A 125 6.09 -4.04 17.50
C LEU A 125 6.17 -5.14 18.56
N THR A 126 5.03 -5.50 19.13
CA THR A 126 4.87 -6.72 19.92
C THR A 126 5.07 -7.95 19.06
N GLU A 127 5.26 -9.10 19.71
CA GLU A 127 5.41 -10.37 18.99
C GLU A 127 4.16 -10.72 18.18
N SER A 128 2.97 -10.47 18.73
CA SER A 128 1.70 -10.68 18.01
C SER A 128 1.59 -9.81 16.75
N GLU A 129 1.95 -8.54 16.84
CA GLU A 129 1.91 -7.64 15.68
C GLU A 129 2.96 -8.02 14.64
N ARG A 130 4.15 -8.42 15.08
CA ARG A 130 5.19 -8.95 14.18
C ARG A 130 4.68 -10.17 13.43
N GLN A 131 4.05 -11.13 14.12
CA GLN A 131 3.51 -12.34 13.51
C GLN A 131 2.38 -12.02 12.52
N GLU A 132 1.48 -11.10 12.87
CA GLU A 132 0.40 -10.64 11.98
C GLU A 132 0.96 -10.05 10.69
N MET A 133 1.90 -9.09 10.78
CA MET A 133 2.54 -8.51 9.59
C MET A 133 3.34 -9.57 8.82
N SER A 134 3.90 -10.56 9.51
CA SER A 134 4.68 -11.63 8.88
C SER A 134 3.81 -12.62 8.10
N SER A 135 2.51 -12.72 8.40
CA SER A 135 1.58 -13.57 7.64
C SER A 135 1.37 -13.09 6.19
N TRP A 136 1.64 -11.81 5.95
CA TRP A 136 1.58 -11.15 4.64
C TRP A 136 2.94 -11.02 3.94
N LEU A 137 3.98 -11.69 4.45
CA LEU A 137 5.33 -11.57 3.89
C LEU A 137 5.44 -12.22 2.51
N ASP A 138 5.94 -11.45 1.56
CA ASP A 138 6.29 -11.88 0.21
C ASP A 138 7.51 -11.09 -0.30
N GLU A 139 7.99 -11.41 -1.50
CA GLU A 139 9.18 -10.83 -2.11
C GLU A 139 9.11 -9.29 -2.22
N PRO A 140 10.24 -8.58 -2.08
CA PRO A 140 10.30 -7.14 -2.28
C PRO A 140 9.83 -6.70 -3.67
N ILE A 141 9.21 -5.53 -3.73
CA ILE A 141 8.76 -4.95 -4.98
C ILE A 141 9.94 -4.36 -5.78
N PRO A 142 10.08 -4.66 -7.09
CA PRO A 142 11.16 -4.12 -7.91
C PRO A 142 10.87 -2.65 -8.28
N LEU A 143 11.34 -1.74 -7.43
CA LEU A 143 11.31 -0.29 -7.66
C LEU A 143 12.63 0.19 -8.29
N ARG A 144 12.54 1.25 -9.09
CA ARG A 144 13.69 1.93 -9.67
C ARG A 144 14.49 2.61 -8.56
N SER A 145 15.77 2.28 -8.45
CA SER A 145 16.66 3.06 -7.60
C SER A 145 16.95 4.41 -8.26
N ARG A 146 16.84 5.50 -7.49
CA ARG A 146 17.55 6.72 -7.86
C ARG A 146 19.00 6.48 -7.46
N GLY A 147 19.92 6.50 -8.43
CA GLY A 147 21.35 6.52 -8.13
C GLY A 147 21.67 7.66 -7.15
N PRO A 148 22.84 7.64 -6.49
CA PRO A 148 23.19 8.69 -5.54
C PRO A 148 23.01 10.07 -6.18
N ALA A 149 22.36 10.98 -5.46
CA ALA A 149 22.34 12.38 -5.85
C ALA A 149 23.80 12.84 -5.97
N LYS A 150 24.18 13.35 -7.15
CA LYS A 150 25.50 13.96 -7.35
C LYS A 150 25.65 15.19 -6.47
#